data_AF-A0AAV0TGD4-F1
#
_entry.id   AF-A0AAV0TGD4-F1
#
_cell.length_a   1.000
_cell.length_b   1.000
_cell.length_c   1.000
_cell.angle_alpha   90.00
_cell.angle_beta   90.00
_cell.angle_gamma   90.00
#
_symmetry.space_group_name_H-M   'P 1'
#
loop_
_entity.id
_entity.type
_entity.pdbx_description
1 polymer ?
#
loop_
_entity_poly.entity_id
_entity_poly.type
_entity_poly.pdbx_seq_one_letter_code
_entity_poly.pdbx_strand_id
1 'polypeptide(L)'
;MLLNTALFYMMLTEAAICLVLSLPVGQWLSHAAVSFLMRAIGRRDSLANTVATVVLALVSLLFLSDVSTVYKHHSSDEVLGDGLRVRLLTAQRDVYITGFCLFLFLLLRLVYIALATNLRLEKSLEAMTKQAEGAASGYTSLLEDNERLTKQTHKLHALLDDGSGSDDAKGSKVDVLARLVQENADLEEQAEGQGAAFMTLLEEKQMLDKQLETAASQRSQLERQREEIATLTAERDALKSQIHDYDFMFPEAKKKAE
;
A
#
# COMPACT_ATOMS: atom_id res chain seq x y z
N MET A 1 29.73 -22.29 17.08
CA MET A 1 30.63 -21.94 15.95
C MET A 1 29.90 -21.94 14.62
N LEU A 2 29.26 -23.04 14.18
CA LEU A 2 28.50 -23.08 12.92
C LEU A 2 27.41 -22.00 12.82
N LEU A 3 26.66 -21.75 13.91
CA LEU A 3 25.63 -20.71 13.95
C LEU A 3 26.20 -19.30 13.69
N ASN A 4 27.31 -18.95 14.35
CA ASN A 4 27.94 -17.64 14.19
C ASN A 4 28.53 -17.46 12.80
N THR A 5 29.08 -18.53 12.21
CA THR A 5 29.56 -18.51 10.82
C THR A 5 28.38 -18.31 9.85
N ALA A 6 27.25 -18.98 10.08
CA ALA A 6 26.05 -18.79 9.27
C ALA A 6 25.47 -17.37 9.39
N LEU A 7 25.41 -16.82 10.60
CA LEU A 7 24.99 -15.44 10.85
C LEU A 7 25.93 -14.43 10.19
N PHE A 8 27.23 -14.67 10.22
CA PHE A 8 28.21 -13.81 9.55
C PHE A 8 28.03 -13.79 8.03
N TYR A 9 27.76 -14.95 7.40
CA TYR A 9 27.46 -15.00 5.96
C TYR A 9 26.13 -14.32 5.64
N MET A 10 25.10 -14.52 6.47
CA MET A 10 23.81 -13.85 6.33
C MET A 10 23.96 -12.33 6.42
N MET A 11 24.73 -11.83 7.40
CA MET A 11 25.11 -10.42 7.52
C MET A 11 25.78 -9.87 6.26
N LEU A 12 26.75 -10.61 5.71
CA LEU A 12 27.48 -10.22 4.49
C LEU A 12 26.54 -10.13 3.29
N THR A 13 25.60 -11.08 3.16
CA THR A 13 24.60 -11.06 2.10
C THR A 13 23.63 -9.89 2.24
N GLU A 14 23.11 -9.62 3.45
CA GLU A 14 22.23 -8.49 3.71
C GLU A 14 22.96 -7.16 3.49
N ALA A 15 24.21 -7.06 3.93
CA ALA A 15 25.04 -5.87 3.73
C ALA A 15 25.30 -5.60 2.25
N ALA A 16 25.59 -6.64 1.47
CA ALA A 16 25.76 -6.52 0.02
C ALA A 16 24.47 -6.05 -0.66
N ILE A 17 23.31 -6.61 -0.27
CA ILE A 17 22.01 -6.19 -0.80
C ILE A 17 21.72 -4.73 -0.44
N CYS A 18 21.93 -4.33 0.83
CA CYS A 18 21.75 -2.94 1.27
C CYS A 18 22.68 -1.98 0.53
N LEU A 19 23.94 -2.36 0.30
CA LEU A 19 24.91 -1.54 -0.41
C LEU A 19 24.51 -1.34 -1.87
N VAL A 20 24.10 -2.42 -2.55
CA VAL A 20 23.55 -2.37 -3.91
C VAL A 20 22.32 -1.47 -3.97
N LEU A 21 21.44 -1.54 -2.98
CA LEU A 21 20.21 -0.75 -2.92
C LEU A 21 20.46 0.73 -2.58
N SER A 22 21.52 1.03 -1.81
CA SER A 22 21.90 2.38 -1.40
C SER A 22 22.65 3.17 -2.47
N LEU A 23 23.19 2.48 -3.49
CA LEU A 23 23.98 3.13 -4.53
C LEU A 23 23.06 3.85 -5.53
N PRO A 24 23.16 5.19 -5.65
CA PRO A 24 22.31 5.97 -6.56
C PRO A 24 22.61 5.71 -8.06
N VAL A 25 23.69 5.00 -8.38
CA VAL A 25 24.20 4.80 -9.75
C VAL A 25 23.49 3.66 -10.50
N GLY A 26 22.57 2.96 -9.83
CA GLY A 26 21.95 1.75 -10.35
C GLY A 26 20.46 1.86 -10.65
N GLN A 27 19.89 3.02 -11.02
CA GLN A 27 18.43 3.19 -11.21
C GLN A 27 17.77 2.02 -11.99
N TRP A 28 18.38 1.55 -13.08
CA TRP A 28 17.88 0.38 -13.82
C TRP A 28 18.07 -0.96 -13.08
N LEU A 29 19.20 -1.16 -12.40
CA LEU A 29 19.46 -2.36 -11.58
C LEU A 29 18.59 -2.40 -10.32
N SER A 30 18.31 -1.26 -9.69
CA SER A 30 17.39 -1.15 -8.58
C SER A 30 16.00 -1.49 -9.08
N HIS A 31 15.50 -0.90 -10.18
CA HIS A 31 14.19 -1.28 -10.73
C HIS A 31 14.12 -2.77 -11.15
N ALA A 32 15.19 -3.34 -11.70
CA ALA A 32 15.25 -4.76 -12.08
C ALA A 32 15.29 -5.71 -10.86
N ALA A 33 16.17 -5.44 -9.89
CA ALA A 33 16.26 -6.21 -8.64
C ALA A 33 14.96 -6.11 -7.84
N VAL A 34 14.32 -4.94 -7.86
CA VAL A 34 13.08 -4.66 -7.14
C VAL A 34 11.87 -5.29 -7.80
N SER A 35 11.78 -5.23 -9.13
CA SER A 35 10.73 -5.94 -9.86
C SER A 35 10.88 -7.45 -9.72
N PHE A 36 12.11 -7.98 -9.67
CA PHE A 36 12.37 -9.38 -9.34
C PHE A 36 11.97 -9.70 -7.89
N LEU A 37 12.34 -8.86 -6.93
CA LEU A 37 12.01 -9.03 -5.51
C LEU A 37 10.49 -8.98 -5.30
N MET A 38 9.78 -8.04 -5.93
CA MET A 38 8.32 -8.01 -5.94
C MET A 38 7.68 -9.19 -6.65
N ARG A 39 8.28 -9.71 -7.73
CA ARG A 39 7.72 -10.86 -8.43
C ARG A 39 7.92 -12.16 -7.65
N ALA A 40 9.03 -12.27 -6.93
CA ALA A 40 9.33 -13.39 -6.04
C ALA A 40 8.54 -13.33 -4.73
N ILE A 41 8.37 -12.15 -4.16
CA ILE A 41 7.77 -11.94 -2.82
C ILE A 41 6.30 -11.50 -2.90
N GLY A 42 5.95 -10.61 -3.83
CA GLY A 42 4.60 -10.03 -4.00
C GLY A 42 3.54 -10.98 -4.55
N ARG A 43 3.92 -12.19 -5.01
CA ARG A 43 2.93 -13.26 -5.26
C ARG A 43 2.32 -13.82 -3.98
N ARG A 44 2.82 -13.42 -2.80
CA ARG A 44 2.49 -13.98 -1.49
C ARG A 44 2.40 -12.89 -0.40
N ASP A 45 1.85 -11.71 -0.69
CA ASP A 45 1.90 -10.55 0.21
C ASP A 45 1.54 -10.83 1.68
N SER A 46 0.55 -11.70 1.96
CA SER A 46 0.24 -12.07 3.35
C SER A 46 1.24 -13.03 3.98
N LEU A 47 1.69 -14.07 3.25
CA LEU A 47 2.64 -15.06 3.76
C LEU A 47 4.04 -14.46 3.90
N ALA A 48 4.46 -13.61 2.96
CA ALA A 48 5.76 -12.96 2.99
C ALA A 48 5.90 -12.03 4.21
N ASN A 49 4.87 -11.22 4.50
CA ASN A 49 4.88 -10.34 5.66
C ASN A 49 4.84 -11.13 6.98
N THR A 50 4.08 -12.23 7.04
CA THR A 50 4.06 -13.12 8.21
C THR A 50 5.41 -13.81 8.41
N VAL A 51 6.01 -14.38 7.37
CA VAL A 51 7.33 -15.03 7.44
C VAL A 51 8.41 -14.01 7.83
N ALA A 52 8.42 -12.83 7.23
CA ALA A 52 9.37 -11.77 7.60
C ALA A 52 9.22 -11.33 9.06
N THR A 53 7.99 -11.31 9.58
CA THR A 53 7.73 -10.99 11.00
C THR A 53 8.21 -12.10 11.93
N VAL A 54 7.99 -13.37 11.56
CA VAL A 54 8.49 -14.52 12.33
C VAL A 54 10.02 -14.57 12.33
N VAL A 55 10.67 -14.34 11.18
CA VAL A 55 12.13 -14.27 11.07
C VAL A 55 12.68 -13.12 11.90
N LEU A 56 12.05 -11.93 11.84
CA LEU A 56 12.43 -10.79 12.67
C LEU A 56 12.34 -11.12 14.16
N ALA A 57 11.24 -11.76 14.60
CA ALA A 57 11.07 -12.16 15.98
C ALA A 57 12.16 -13.15 16.42
N LEU A 58 12.49 -14.12 15.56
CA LEU A 58 13.53 -15.11 15.83
C LEU A 58 14.92 -14.46 15.95
N VAL A 59 15.29 -13.58 15.01
CA VAL A 59 16.57 -12.84 15.04
C VAL A 59 16.64 -11.93 16.26
N SER A 60 15.52 -11.30 16.64
CA SER A 60 15.44 -10.47 17.85
C SER A 60 15.64 -11.29 19.12
N LEU A 61 15.08 -12.50 19.19
CA LEU A 61 15.30 -13.42 20.32
C LEU A 61 16.76 -13.87 20.41
N LEU A 62 17.39 -14.17 19.28
CA LEU A 62 18.82 -14.51 19.24
C LEU A 62 19.68 -13.34 19.73
N PHE A 63 19.39 -12.12 19.28
CA PHE A 63 20.07 -10.92 19.75
C PHE A 63 19.90 -10.71 21.27
N LEU A 64 18.68 -10.88 21.80
CA LEU A 64 18.44 -10.81 23.24
C LEU A 64 19.20 -11.91 24.01
N SER A 65 19.32 -13.10 23.44
CA SER A 65 20.08 -14.21 24.02
C SER A 65 21.58 -13.89 24.11
N ASP A 66 22.15 -13.28 23.06
CA ASP A 66 23.55 -12.85 23.04
C ASP A 66 23.80 -11.71 24.04
N VAL A 67 22.88 -10.74 24.10
CA VAL A 67 22.96 -9.61 25.05
C VAL A 67 22.86 -10.11 26.50
N SER A 68 21.92 -11.02 26.79
CA SER A 68 21.79 -11.65 28.11
C SER A 68 23.07 -12.40 28.49
N THR A 69 23.70 -13.08 27.54
CA THR A 69 24.96 -13.79 27.74
C THR A 69 26.09 -12.83 28.08
N VAL A 70 26.24 -11.71 27.36
CA VAL A 70 27.25 -10.67 27.67
C VAL A 70 27.01 -10.06 29.05
N TYR A 71 25.76 -9.72 29.38
CA TYR A 71 25.42 -9.14 30.68
C TYR A 71 25.76 -10.09 31.84
N LYS A 72 25.43 -11.39 31.70
CA LYS A 72 25.72 -12.40 32.73
C LYS A 72 27.22 -12.59 32.98
N HIS A 73 28.04 -12.49 31.93
CA HIS A 73 29.51 -12.54 32.06
C HIS A 73 30.10 -11.24 32.62
N HIS A 74 29.45 -10.09 32.40
CA HIS A 74 29.86 -8.80 32.95
C HIS A 74 29.52 -8.64 34.44
N SER A 75 28.44 -9.27 34.92
CA SER A 75 27.99 -9.19 36.32
C SER A 75 28.65 -10.22 37.25
N SER A 76 29.42 -11.17 36.71
CA SER A 76 30.21 -12.11 37.52
C SER A 76 31.56 -11.47 37.85
N ASP A 77 31.67 -10.85 39.02
CA ASP A 77 32.85 -10.13 39.55
C ASP A 77 34.01 -11.06 39.97
N GLU A 78 34.06 -12.26 39.38
CA GLU A 78 35.11 -13.24 39.66
C GLU A 78 36.31 -12.88 38.78
N VAL A 79 37.40 -12.43 39.41
CA VAL A 79 38.71 -12.10 38.82
C VAL A 79 38.92 -12.83 37.50
N LEU A 80 38.69 -12.10 36.40
CA LEU A 80 38.60 -12.63 35.04
C LEU A 80 39.86 -13.43 34.69
N GLY A 81 39.85 -14.74 34.92
CA GLY A 81 40.86 -15.65 34.39
C GLY A 81 40.86 -15.53 32.87
N ASP A 82 42.02 -15.71 32.23
CA ASP A 82 42.18 -15.48 30.78
C ASP A 82 41.14 -16.25 29.93
N GLY A 83 40.68 -17.43 30.38
CA GLY A 83 39.60 -18.18 29.72
C GLY A 83 38.22 -17.50 29.74
N LEU A 84 37.89 -16.71 30.78
CA LEU A 84 36.64 -15.96 30.89
C LEU A 84 36.68 -14.69 30.03
N ARG A 85 37.85 -14.03 29.94
CA ARG A 85 38.08 -12.87 29.05
C ARG A 85 37.88 -13.24 27.59
N VAL A 86 38.43 -14.38 27.15
CA VAL A 86 38.25 -14.87 25.78
C VAL A 86 36.77 -15.15 25.47
N ARG A 87 36.01 -15.71 26.43
CA ARG A 87 34.57 -15.93 26.26
C ARG A 87 33.77 -14.63 26.21
N LEU A 88 34.11 -13.65 27.04
CA LEU A 88 33.47 -12.32 27.03
C LEU A 88 33.68 -11.61 25.69
N LEU A 89 34.92 -11.58 25.17
CA LEU A 89 35.23 -10.99 23.86
C LEU A 89 34.51 -11.70 22.71
N THR A 90 34.35 -13.02 22.82
CA THR A 90 33.59 -13.82 21.85
C THR A 90 32.10 -13.43 21.88
N ALA A 91 31.51 -13.34 23.07
CA ALA A 91 30.11 -12.96 23.24
C ALA A 91 29.85 -11.51 22.79
N GLN A 92 30.78 -10.59 23.06
CA GLN A 92 30.68 -9.19 22.63
C GLN A 92 30.69 -9.07 21.09
N ARG A 93 31.57 -9.83 20.40
CA ARG A 93 31.58 -9.90 18.94
C ARG A 93 30.25 -10.45 18.40
N ASP A 94 29.73 -11.50 19.02
CA ASP A 94 28.50 -12.15 18.56
C ASP A 94 27.30 -11.19 18.69
N VAL A 95 27.20 -10.39 19.77
CA VAL A 95 26.20 -9.31 19.93
C VAL A 95 26.30 -8.27 18.81
N TYR A 96 27.51 -7.86 18.40
CA TYR A 96 27.64 -6.88 17.30
C TYR A 96 27.19 -7.47 15.96
N ILE A 97 27.51 -8.74 15.68
CA ILE A 97 27.09 -9.42 14.46
C ILE A 97 25.55 -9.54 14.43
N THR A 98 24.94 -10.04 15.50
CA THR A 98 23.48 -10.21 15.55
C THR A 98 22.74 -8.89 15.58
N GLY A 99 23.28 -7.87 16.23
CA GLY A 99 22.73 -6.51 16.22
C GLY A 99 22.78 -5.86 14.84
N PHE A 100 23.88 -6.04 14.10
CA PHE A 100 24.01 -5.49 12.74
C PHE A 100 23.11 -6.23 11.74
N CYS A 101 22.98 -7.56 11.82
CA CYS A 101 21.97 -8.32 11.07
C CYS A 101 20.56 -7.79 11.32
N LEU A 102 20.18 -7.59 12.59
CA LEU A 102 18.85 -7.09 12.94
C LEU A 102 18.61 -5.70 12.33
N PHE A 103 19.60 -4.80 12.44
CA PHE A 103 19.54 -3.47 11.85
C PHE A 103 19.38 -3.51 10.32
N LEU A 104 20.20 -4.29 9.61
CA LEU A 104 20.10 -4.44 8.16
C LEU A 104 18.77 -5.04 7.73
N PHE A 105 18.28 -6.05 8.45
CA PHE A 105 16.98 -6.65 8.18
C PHE A 105 15.84 -5.63 8.34
N LEU A 106 15.89 -4.78 9.38
CA LEU A 106 14.92 -3.70 9.55
C LEU A 106 15.01 -2.66 8.44
N LEU A 107 16.22 -2.28 8.03
CA LEU A 107 16.42 -1.38 6.88
C LEU A 107 15.84 -1.98 5.59
N LEU A 108 16.12 -3.25 5.30
CA LEU A 108 15.55 -3.96 4.14
C LEU A 108 14.02 -3.97 4.19
N ARG A 109 13.43 -4.22 5.35
CA ARG A 109 11.98 -4.20 5.53
C ARG A 109 11.41 -2.80 5.29
N LEU A 110 12.04 -1.77 5.83
CA LEU A 110 11.62 -0.38 5.63
C LEU A 110 11.66 -0.01 4.14
N VAL A 111 12.76 -0.34 3.45
CA VAL A 111 12.89 -0.02 2.03
C VAL A 111 11.92 -0.84 1.18
N TYR A 112 11.72 -2.12 1.48
CA TYR A 112 10.72 -2.94 0.79
C TYR A 112 9.32 -2.33 0.87
N ILE A 113 8.88 -1.90 2.07
CA ILE A 113 7.57 -1.28 2.27
C ILE A 113 7.48 0.04 1.48
N ALA A 114 8.47 0.92 1.64
CA ALA A 114 8.50 2.20 0.93
C ALA A 114 8.45 2.02 -0.59
N LEU A 115 9.08 0.97 -1.09
CA LEU A 115 9.15 0.68 -2.51
C LEU A 115 7.88 0.04 -3.06
N ALA A 116 7.26 -0.86 -2.29
CA ALA A 116 5.93 -1.40 -2.58
C ALA A 116 4.89 -0.28 -2.70
N THR A 117 4.95 0.72 -1.83
CA THR A 117 4.07 1.89 -1.92
C THR A 117 4.36 2.74 -3.15
N ASN A 118 5.64 3.01 -3.47
CA ASN A 118 6.01 3.81 -4.64
C ASN A 118 5.55 3.16 -5.95
N LEU A 119 5.77 1.86 -6.14
CA LEU A 119 5.32 1.15 -7.35
C LEU A 119 3.80 1.07 -7.48
N ARG A 120 3.07 0.97 -6.36
CA ARG A 120 1.60 1.05 -6.39
C ARG A 120 1.13 2.46 -6.78
N LEU A 121 1.81 3.49 -6.28
CA LEU A 121 1.53 4.87 -6.63
C LEU A 121 1.85 5.16 -8.10
N GLU A 122 2.99 4.71 -8.62
CA GLU A 122 3.35 4.83 -10.04
C GLU A 122 2.29 4.21 -10.95
N LYS A 123 1.83 2.98 -10.67
CA LYS A 123 0.77 2.35 -11.44
C LYS A 123 -0.56 3.11 -11.39
N SER A 124 -0.90 3.68 -10.22
CA SER A 124 -2.11 4.50 -10.09
C SER A 124 -2.00 5.82 -10.85
N LEU A 125 -0.81 6.41 -10.88
CA LEU A 125 -0.52 7.63 -11.61
C LEU A 125 -0.61 7.36 -13.12
N GLU A 126 0.00 6.28 -13.61
CA GLU A 126 -0.09 5.87 -15.02
C GLU A 126 -1.55 5.63 -15.47
N ALA A 127 -2.36 4.98 -14.63
CA ALA A 127 -3.79 4.80 -14.89
C ALA A 127 -4.56 6.13 -14.92
N MET A 128 -4.28 7.04 -13.98
CA MET A 128 -4.89 8.37 -13.95
C MET A 128 -4.47 9.24 -15.13
N THR A 129 -3.20 9.21 -15.53
CA THR A 129 -2.71 9.94 -16.71
C THR A 129 -3.40 9.44 -17.96
N LYS A 130 -3.53 8.12 -18.13
CA LYS A 130 -4.25 7.55 -19.29
C LYS A 130 -5.74 7.91 -19.30
N GLN A 131 -6.39 7.97 -18.13
CA GLN A 131 -7.76 8.45 -18.01
C GLN A 131 -7.88 9.95 -18.33
N ALA A 132 -6.94 10.77 -17.87
CA ALA A 132 -6.90 12.20 -18.16
C ALA A 132 -6.63 12.49 -19.64
N GLU A 133 -5.73 11.75 -20.28
CA GLU A 133 -5.47 11.83 -21.72
C GLU A 133 -6.69 11.42 -22.54
N GLY A 134 -7.39 10.34 -22.15
CA GLY A 134 -8.63 9.92 -22.80
C GLY A 134 -9.76 10.94 -22.65
N ALA A 135 -9.89 11.56 -21.48
CA ALA A 135 -10.85 12.64 -21.25
C ALA A 135 -10.49 13.91 -22.04
N ALA A 136 -9.20 14.27 -22.11
CA ALA A 136 -8.72 15.42 -22.87
C ALA A 136 -8.92 15.22 -24.38
N SER A 137 -8.65 14.03 -24.92
CA SER A 137 -8.89 13.74 -26.34
C SER A 137 -10.39 13.77 -26.68
N GLY A 138 -11.24 13.26 -25.78
CA GLY A 138 -12.69 13.35 -25.92
C GLY A 138 -13.19 14.79 -25.89
N TYR A 139 -12.58 15.64 -25.05
CA TYR A 139 -12.90 17.07 -25.01
C TYR A 139 -12.47 17.79 -26.30
N THR A 140 -11.30 17.47 -26.86
CA THR A 140 -10.86 18.07 -28.13
C THR A 140 -11.75 17.68 -29.30
N SER A 141 -12.19 16.41 -29.39
CA SER A 141 -13.14 16.00 -30.43
C SER A 141 -14.49 16.70 -30.29
N LEU A 142 -14.99 16.87 -29.05
CA LEU A 142 -16.22 17.62 -28.77
C LEU A 142 -16.12 19.10 -29.18
N LEU A 143 -14.94 19.70 -29.04
CA LEU A 143 -14.71 21.09 -29.40
C LEU A 143 -14.62 21.27 -30.92
N GLU A 144 -14.00 20.33 -31.63
CA GLU A 144 -13.97 20.28 -33.10
C GLU A 144 -15.37 20.06 -33.70
N ASP A 145 -16.17 19.17 -33.11
CA ASP A 145 -17.55 18.93 -33.55
C ASP A 145 -18.44 20.16 -33.32
N ASN A 146 -18.29 20.84 -32.17
CA ASN A 146 -18.98 22.12 -31.92
C ASN A 146 -18.61 23.21 -32.94
N GLU A 147 -17.34 23.29 -33.33
CA GLU A 147 -16.89 24.28 -34.31
C GLU A 147 -17.42 23.96 -35.71
N ARG A 148 -17.48 22.67 -36.09
CA ARG A 148 -18.11 22.21 -37.34
C ARG A 148 -19.60 22.53 -37.38
N LEU A 149 -20.31 22.24 -36.29
CA LEU A 149 -21.73 22.57 -36.11
C LEU A 149 -21.95 24.08 -36.26
N THR A 150 -21.16 24.90 -35.56
CA THR A 150 -21.27 26.37 -35.64
C THR A 150 -21.06 26.87 -37.07
N LYS A 151 -20.10 26.30 -37.82
CA LYS A 151 -19.86 26.63 -39.24
C LYS A 151 -21.01 26.20 -40.14
N GLN A 152 -21.61 25.03 -39.93
CA GLN A 152 -22.77 24.56 -40.68
C GLN A 152 -24.00 25.44 -40.42
N THR A 153 -24.28 25.77 -39.15
CA THR A 153 -25.38 26.65 -38.75
C THR A 153 -25.22 28.05 -39.33
N HIS A 154 -23.99 28.60 -39.33
CA HIS A 154 -23.71 29.90 -39.93
C HIS A 154 -23.87 29.90 -41.46
N LYS A 155 -23.43 28.82 -42.15
CA LYS A 155 -23.67 28.66 -43.59
C LYS A 155 -25.15 28.55 -43.91
N LEU A 156 -25.91 27.82 -43.10
CA LEU A 156 -27.36 27.69 -43.24
C LEU A 156 -28.07 29.04 -43.05
N HIS A 157 -27.68 29.81 -42.03
CA HIS A 157 -28.23 31.15 -41.79
C HIS A 157 -27.93 32.10 -42.96
N ALA A 158 -26.72 32.07 -43.54
CA ALA A 158 -26.38 32.86 -44.72
C ALA A 158 -27.20 32.47 -45.97
N LEU A 159 -27.50 31.18 -46.14
CA LEU A 159 -28.36 30.66 -47.22
C LEU A 159 -29.86 30.95 -47.02
N LEU A 160 -30.27 31.29 -45.79
CA LEU A 160 -31.63 31.75 -45.47
C LEU A 160 -31.78 33.27 -45.65
N ASP A 161 -30.72 34.04 -45.40
CA ASP A 161 -30.71 35.51 -45.55
C ASP A 161 -30.61 35.93 -47.03
N ASP A 162 -29.94 35.13 -47.88
CA ASP A 162 -29.89 35.36 -49.33
C ASP A 162 -31.17 34.82 -50.02
N GLY A 163 -32.22 35.65 -50.01
CA GLY A 163 -33.57 35.35 -50.48
C GLY A 163 -33.72 35.19 -52.01
N SER A 164 -32.99 34.27 -52.65
CA SER A 164 -33.14 33.96 -54.08
C SER A 164 -33.87 32.64 -54.31
N GLY A 165 -35.11 32.74 -54.80
CA GLY A 165 -35.97 31.62 -55.17
C GLY A 165 -35.65 31.05 -56.56
N SER A 166 -34.68 30.14 -56.66
CA SER A 166 -34.52 29.26 -57.83
C SER A 166 -34.76 27.79 -57.45
N ASP A 167 -35.34 27.01 -58.36
CA ASP A 167 -35.72 25.61 -58.10
C ASP A 167 -34.50 24.65 -57.97
N ASP A 168 -33.31 25.03 -58.44
CA ASP A 168 -32.04 24.32 -58.15
C ASP A 168 -31.59 24.51 -56.68
N ALA A 169 -31.98 25.61 -56.03
CA ALA A 169 -31.67 25.86 -54.62
C ALA A 169 -32.50 24.98 -53.67
N LYS A 170 -33.69 24.51 -54.10
CA LYS A 170 -34.50 23.56 -53.31
C LYS A 170 -33.83 22.19 -53.20
N GLY A 171 -33.22 21.69 -54.28
CA GLY A 171 -32.49 20.42 -54.27
C GLY A 171 -31.32 20.41 -53.28
N SER A 172 -30.50 21.47 -53.29
CA SER A 172 -29.40 21.60 -52.32
C SER A 172 -29.88 21.88 -50.89
N LYS A 173 -30.98 22.62 -50.70
CA LYS A 173 -31.58 22.84 -49.37
C LYS A 173 -32.12 21.54 -48.78
N VAL A 174 -32.74 20.68 -49.59
CA VAL A 174 -33.25 19.37 -49.16
C VAL A 174 -32.10 18.42 -48.82
N ASP A 175 -31.02 18.42 -49.59
CA ASP A 175 -29.83 17.59 -49.33
C ASP A 175 -29.08 18.03 -48.05
N VAL A 176 -28.99 19.36 -47.82
CA VAL A 176 -28.44 19.93 -46.58
C VAL A 176 -29.36 19.68 -45.38
N LEU A 177 -30.69 19.77 -45.55
CA LEU A 177 -31.64 19.41 -44.50
C LEU A 177 -31.54 17.93 -44.15
N ALA A 178 -31.42 17.05 -45.14
CA ALA A 178 -31.26 15.62 -44.93
C ALA A 178 -29.97 15.31 -44.15
N ARG A 179 -28.86 16.00 -44.48
CA ARG A 179 -27.61 15.92 -43.72
C ARG A 179 -27.73 16.43 -42.29
N LEU A 180 -28.38 17.57 -42.07
CA LEU A 180 -28.63 18.12 -40.73
C LEU A 180 -29.54 17.23 -39.90
N VAL A 181 -30.54 16.60 -40.51
CA VAL A 181 -31.43 15.64 -39.82
C VAL A 181 -30.66 14.38 -39.46
N GLN A 182 -29.81 13.88 -40.36
CA GLN A 182 -28.99 12.70 -40.09
C GLN A 182 -27.90 12.99 -39.04
N GLU A 183 -27.24 14.14 -39.09
CA GLU A 183 -26.25 14.55 -38.08
C GLU A 183 -26.89 14.86 -36.71
N ASN A 184 -28.13 15.38 -36.66
CA ASN A 184 -28.85 15.50 -35.39
C ASN A 184 -29.22 14.14 -34.81
N ALA A 185 -29.58 13.16 -35.65
CA ALA A 185 -29.83 11.79 -35.20
C ALA A 185 -28.55 11.12 -34.66
N ASP A 186 -27.42 11.30 -35.35
CA ASP A 186 -26.12 10.78 -34.90
C ASP A 186 -25.66 11.45 -33.58
N LEU A 187 -25.90 12.76 -33.43
CA LEU A 187 -25.60 13.49 -32.19
C LEU A 187 -26.52 13.09 -31.03
N GLU A 188 -27.79 12.80 -31.32
CA GLU A 188 -28.74 12.31 -30.31
C GLU A 188 -28.32 10.92 -29.82
N GLU A 189 -27.92 10.01 -30.72
CA GLU A 189 -27.37 8.70 -30.36
C GLU A 189 -26.06 8.81 -29.55
N GLN A 190 -25.18 9.73 -29.92
CA GLN A 190 -23.93 9.98 -29.19
C GLN A 190 -24.17 10.60 -27.81
N ALA A 191 -25.14 11.52 -27.70
CA ALA A 191 -25.53 12.13 -26.44
C ALA A 191 -26.20 11.12 -25.49
N GLU A 192 -27.02 10.21 -26.01
CA GLU A 192 -27.61 9.10 -25.24
C GLU A 192 -26.54 8.11 -24.78
N GLY A 193 -25.58 7.75 -25.65
CA GLY A 193 -24.47 6.88 -25.29
C GLY A 193 -23.57 7.48 -24.20
N GLN A 194 -23.30 8.79 -24.27
CA GLN A 194 -22.56 9.52 -23.23
C GLN A 194 -23.37 9.67 -21.94
N GLY A 195 -24.69 9.89 -22.04
CA GLY A 195 -25.60 9.92 -20.89
C GLY A 195 -25.60 8.58 -20.15
N ALA A 196 -25.64 7.47 -20.87
CA ALA A 196 -25.56 6.13 -20.30
C ALA A 196 -24.20 5.87 -19.60
N ALA A 197 -23.09 6.27 -20.24
CA ALA A 197 -21.76 6.15 -19.63
C ALA A 197 -21.61 7.01 -18.37
N PHE A 198 -22.14 8.24 -18.39
CA PHE A 198 -22.16 9.15 -17.24
C PHE A 198 -23.02 8.60 -16.10
N MET A 199 -24.20 8.04 -16.40
CA MET A 199 -25.06 7.39 -15.40
C MET A 199 -24.37 6.18 -14.77
N THR A 200 -23.65 5.38 -15.56
CA THR A 200 -22.89 4.23 -15.05
C THR A 200 -21.77 4.68 -14.10
N LEU A 201 -21.03 5.74 -14.45
CA LEU A 201 -20.00 6.33 -13.59
C LEU A 201 -20.59 6.95 -12.32
N LEU A 202 -21.76 7.59 -12.42
CA LEU A 202 -22.46 8.15 -11.26
C LEU A 202 -22.88 7.04 -10.28
N GLU A 203 -23.37 5.92 -10.80
CA GLU A 203 -23.76 4.74 -10.02
C GLU A 203 -22.54 4.09 -9.35
N GLU A 204 -21.41 3.95 -10.07
CA GLU A 204 -20.15 3.47 -9.52
C GLU A 204 -19.63 4.39 -8.39
N LYS A 205 -19.70 5.71 -8.57
CA LYS A 205 -19.32 6.69 -7.55
C LYS A 205 -20.21 6.58 -6.31
N GLN A 206 -21.53 6.44 -6.49
CA GLN A 206 -22.46 6.23 -5.37
C GLN A 206 -22.19 4.92 -4.63
N MET A 207 -21.84 3.86 -5.36
CA MET A 207 -21.44 2.57 -4.78
C MET A 207 -20.16 2.69 -3.97
N LEU A 208 -19.15 3.41 -4.48
CA LEU A 208 -17.91 3.69 -3.76
C LEU A 208 -18.15 4.51 -2.48
N ASP A 209 -18.98 5.55 -2.54
CA ASP A 209 -19.32 6.37 -1.37
C ASP A 209 -20.01 5.52 -0.28
N LYS A 210 -20.96 4.65 -0.68
CA LYS A 210 -21.58 3.69 0.24
C LYS A 210 -20.55 2.75 0.85
N GLN A 211 -19.63 2.21 0.05
CA GLN A 211 -18.55 1.36 0.56
C GLN A 211 -17.67 2.12 1.56
N LEU A 212 -17.33 3.38 1.28
CA LEU A 212 -16.56 4.23 2.18
C LEU A 212 -17.28 4.47 3.52
N GLU A 213 -18.58 4.78 3.49
CA GLU A 213 -19.39 4.92 4.70
C GLU A 213 -19.46 3.62 5.50
N THR A 214 -19.66 2.47 4.83
CA THR A 214 -19.66 1.17 5.50
C THR A 214 -18.32 0.87 6.16
N ALA A 215 -17.19 1.15 5.48
CA ALA A 215 -15.85 0.96 6.02
C ALA A 215 -15.58 1.91 7.22
N ALA A 216 -16.05 3.15 7.16
CA ALA A 216 -15.97 4.09 8.29
C ALA A 216 -16.77 3.59 9.50
N SER A 217 -17.97 3.04 9.28
CA SER A 217 -18.79 2.46 10.35
C SER A 217 -18.13 1.24 11.00
N GLN A 218 -17.55 0.32 10.20
CA GLN A 218 -16.81 -0.84 10.69
C GLN A 218 -15.59 -0.42 11.50
N ARG A 219 -14.88 0.62 11.06
CA ARG A 219 -13.73 1.16 11.79
C ARG A 219 -14.14 1.70 13.16
N SER A 220 -15.23 2.45 13.25
CA SER A 220 -15.76 2.92 14.53
C SER A 220 -16.18 1.78 15.47
N GLN A 221 -16.78 0.71 14.93
CA GLN A 221 -17.12 -0.48 15.72
C GLN A 221 -15.86 -1.20 16.24
N LEU A 222 -14.82 -1.34 15.43
CA LEU A 222 -13.54 -1.93 15.84
C LEU A 222 -12.86 -1.12 16.94
N GLU A 223 -12.91 0.21 16.89
CA GLU A 223 -12.38 1.06 17.97
C GLU A 223 -13.14 0.86 19.28
N ARG A 224 -14.48 0.79 19.24
CA ARG A 224 -15.29 0.49 20.44
C ARG A 224 -14.99 -0.89 21.03
N GLN A 225 -14.87 -1.91 20.18
CA GLN A 225 -14.49 -3.25 20.63
C GLN A 225 -13.09 -3.28 21.25
N ARG A 226 -12.14 -2.52 20.69
CA ARG A 226 -10.80 -2.38 21.28
C ARG A 226 -10.85 -1.74 22.66
N GLU A 227 -11.66 -0.70 22.83
CA GLU A 227 -11.84 -0.02 24.11
C GLU A 227 -12.46 -0.95 25.16
N GLU A 228 -13.50 -1.70 24.79
CA GLU A 228 -14.14 -2.70 25.66
C GLU A 228 -13.19 -3.85 26.03
N ILE A 229 -12.39 -4.34 25.08
CA ILE A 229 -11.36 -5.35 25.38
C ILE A 229 -10.31 -4.79 26.36
N ALA A 230 -9.95 -3.51 26.23
CA ALA A 230 -9.00 -2.87 27.13
C ALA A 230 -9.57 -2.74 28.55
N THR A 231 -10.84 -2.34 28.71
CA THR A 231 -11.49 -2.25 30.03
C THR A 231 -11.62 -3.63 30.68
N LEU A 232 -12.14 -4.63 29.95
CA LEU A 232 -12.26 -6.00 30.45
C LEU A 232 -10.89 -6.61 30.81
N THR A 233 -9.84 -6.25 30.07
CA THR A 233 -8.47 -6.68 30.39
C THR A 233 -8.00 -6.06 31.71
N ALA A 234 -8.25 -4.77 31.93
CA ALA A 234 -7.92 -4.09 33.18
C ALA A 234 -8.71 -4.66 34.38
N GLU A 235 -10.01 -4.92 34.20
CA GLU A 235 -10.85 -5.54 35.24
C GLU A 235 -10.37 -6.97 35.58
N ARG A 236 -10.04 -7.76 34.56
CA ARG A 236 -9.49 -9.11 34.76
C ARG A 236 -8.17 -9.07 35.53
N ASP A 237 -7.28 -8.12 35.24
CA ASP A 237 -6.01 -7.99 35.94
C ASP A 237 -6.20 -7.49 37.38
N ALA A 238 -7.16 -6.58 37.61
CA ALA A 238 -7.54 -6.13 38.95
C ALA A 238 -8.13 -7.29 39.78
N LEU A 239 -9.06 -8.07 39.23
CA LEU A 239 -9.62 -9.25 39.90
C LEU A 239 -8.53 -10.28 40.22
N LYS A 240 -7.61 -10.51 39.29
CA LYS A 240 -6.50 -11.45 39.50
C LYS A 240 -5.59 -11.00 40.64
N SER A 241 -5.29 -9.70 40.74
CA SER A 241 -4.56 -9.14 41.88
C SER A 241 -5.33 -9.32 43.18
N GLN A 242 -6.64 -9.07 43.18
CA GLN A 242 -7.47 -9.21 44.37
C GLN A 242 -7.58 -10.66 44.85
N ILE A 243 -7.68 -11.63 43.94
CA ILE A 243 -7.64 -13.06 44.26
C ILE A 243 -6.29 -13.44 44.85
N HIS A 244 -5.19 -12.98 44.25
CA HIS A 244 -3.85 -13.22 44.77
C HIS A 244 -3.66 -12.67 46.19
N ASP A 245 -4.15 -11.46 46.45
CA ASP A 245 -4.09 -10.85 47.78
C ASP A 245 -4.99 -11.59 48.79
N TYR A 246 -6.15 -12.07 48.36
CA TYR A 246 -7.04 -12.90 49.20
C TYR A 246 -6.39 -14.24 49.56
N ASP A 247 -5.76 -14.92 48.59
CA ASP A 247 -4.98 -16.15 48.80
C ASP A 247 -3.83 -15.91 49.79
N PHE A 248 -3.18 -14.74 49.73
CA PHE A 248 -2.12 -14.37 50.65
C PHE A 248 -2.62 -14.07 52.07
N MET A 249 -3.77 -13.38 52.20
CA MET A 249 -4.37 -13.04 53.50
C MET A 249 -5.06 -14.23 54.18
N PHE A 250 -5.56 -15.21 53.42
CA PHE A 250 -6.29 -16.37 53.93
C PHE A 250 -5.71 -17.71 53.45
N PRO A 251 -4.46 -18.05 53.83
CA PRO A 251 -3.81 -19.28 53.38
C PRO A 251 -4.52 -20.56 53.87
N GLU A 252 -5.22 -20.51 55.00
CA GLU A 252 -5.99 -21.63 55.55
C GLU A 252 -7.29 -21.92 54.79
N ALA A 253 -7.89 -20.90 54.15
CA ALA A 253 -9.10 -21.07 53.34
C ALA A 253 -8.80 -21.79 52.01
N LYS A 254 -7.67 -21.46 51.38
CA LYS A 254 -7.15 -22.14 50.19
C LYS A 254 -6.88 -23.63 50.47
N LYS A 255 -6.27 -23.93 51.61
CA LYS A 255 -5.95 -25.30 52.06
C LYS A 255 -7.18 -26.19 52.38
N LYS A 256 -8.37 -25.58 52.49
CA LYS A 256 -9.65 -26.27 52.72
C LYS A 256 -10.47 -26.48 51.44
N ALA A 257 -10.09 -25.81 50.35
CA ALA A 257 -10.79 -25.83 49.06
C ALA A 257 -10.07 -26.71 48.01
N GLU A 258 -8.78 -27.00 48.18
CA GLU A 258 -8.06 -28.12 47.54
C GLU A 258 -8.32 -29.44 48.29
#